data_AF-A0A820LKJ9-F1
#
_entry.id   AF-A0A820LKJ9-F1
#
_cell.length_a   1.000
_cell.length_b   1.000
_cell.length_c   1.000
_cell.angle_alpha   90.00
_cell.angle_beta   90.00
_cell.angle_gamma   90.00
#
_symmetry.space_group_name_H-M   'P 1'
#
loop_
_entity.id
_entity.type
_entity.pdbx_description
1 polymer ?
#
loop_
_entity_poly.entity_id
_entity_poly.type
_entity_poly.pdbx_seq_one_letter_code
_entity_poly.pdbx_strand_id
1 'polypeptide(L)'
;MQTIDNIVGSPNPKHFVEQRRRSIVLDYLVSASTHGLRSVGRAYSRYNRNFWVFTFMVASGIMLYFVISAILQYFAYPTQTKVEIRLDRHMAFPAVTICSGNPYRYDTINASLVSYFYRLMSPNATFNQTILNSLFIPLVTDLFS
;
A
#
# COMPACT_ATOMS: atom_id res chain seq x y z
N MET A 1 -31.94 -37.34 -45.01
CA MET A 1 -31.39 -36.84 -46.28
C MET A 1 -30.00 -36.27 -45.99
N GLN A 2 -28.95 -37.08 -46.26
CA GLN A 2 -27.53 -36.77 -46.55
C GLN A 2 -26.79 -35.70 -45.71
N THR A 3 -25.92 -36.10 -44.75
CA THR A 3 -24.45 -36.38 -44.84
C THR A 3 -23.55 -35.15 -45.01
N ILE A 4 -22.94 -34.71 -43.89
CA ILE A 4 -21.62 -34.05 -43.87
C ILE A 4 -20.78 -34.74 -42.79
N ASP A 5 -20.49 -36.01 -43.03
CA ASP A 5 -19.22 -36.60 -42.61
C ASP A 5 -18.36 -36.63 -43.89
N ASN A 6 -17.05 -36.38 -43.79
CA ASN A 6 -16.02 -36.44 -44.84
C ASN A 6 -15.49 -35.10 -45.41
N ILE A 7 -14.81 -34.27 -44.60
CA ILE A 7 -13.55 -33.59 -45.01
C ILE A 7 -12.58 -33.49 -43.81
N VAL A 8 -12.35 -34.58 -43.09
CA VAL A 8 -11.11 -34.72 -42.32
C VAL A 8 -10.23 -35.64 -43.16
N GLY A 9 -9.39 -35.03 -43.99
CA GLY A 9 -8.32 -35.76 -44.67
C GLY A 9 -7.54 -36.57 -43.62
N SER A 10 -7.22 -37.82 -43.95
CA SER A 10 -6.45 -38.73 -43.11
C SER A 10 -5.33 -37.97 -42.40
N PRO A 11 -5.29 -37.94 -41.06
CA PRO A 11 -4.34 -37.08 -40.38
C PRO A 11 -2.94 -37.59 -40.71
N ASN A 12 -2.11 -36.67 -41.19
CA ASN A 12 -0.79 -36.99 -41.69
C ASN A 12 -0.02 -37.81 -40.62
N PRO A 13 0.57 -38.98 -40.94
CA PRO A 13 1.19 -39.87 -39.94
C PRO A 13 2.26 -39.18 -39.08
N LYS A 14 2.87 -38.09 -39.58
CA LYS A 14 3.82 -37.27 -38.80
C LYS A 14 3.16 -36.54 -37.63
N HIS A 15 1.88 -36.20 -37.70
CA HIS A 15 1.15 -35.53 -36.60
C HIS A 15 0.83 -36.50 -35.45
N PHE A 16 0.51 -37.76 -35.76
CA PHE A 16 0.32 -38.80 -34.74
C PHE A 16 1.62 -39.19 -34.03
N VAL A 17 2.73 -39.23 -34.75
CA VAL A 17 4.06 -39.51 -34.17
C VAL A 17 4.53 -38.35 -33.28
N GLU A 18 4.29 -37.11 -33.69
CA GLU A 18 4.63 -35.91 -32.90
C GLU A 18 3.82 -35.83 -31.60
N GLN A 19 2.52 -36.16 -31.68
CA GLN A 19 1.64 -36.19 -30.51
C GLN A 19 2.05 -37.30 -29.52
N ARG A 20 2.56 -38.43 -30.00
CA ARG A 20 3.09 -39.53 -29.16
C ARG A 20 4.43 -39.20 -28.48
N ARG A 21 5.18 -38.20 -28.97
CA ARG A 21 6.49 -37.81 -28.43
C ARG A 21 6.45 -36.74 -27.34
N ARG A 22 5.29 -36.15 -27.05
CA ARG A 22 5.16 -35.13 -25.99
C ARG A 22 5.20 -35.80 -24.62
N SER A 23 6.07 -35.30 -23.74
CA SER A 23 6.10 -35.77 -22.36
C SER A 23 4.87 -35.26 -21.60
N ILE A 24 4.41 -36.03 -20.61
CA ILE A 24 3.24 -35.70 -19.74
C ILE A 24 3.37 -34.28 -19.17
N VAL A 25 4.60 -33.87 -18.86
CA VAL A 25 4.92 -32.53 -18.37
C VAL A 25 4.58 -31.46 -19.41
N LEU A 26 4.90 -31.65 -20.70
CA LEU A 26 4.56 -30.66 -21.72
C LEU A 26 3.06 -30.53 -21.96
N ASP A 27 2.33 -31.65 -21.91
CA ASP A 27 0.87 -31.61 -21.99
C ASP A 27 0.27 -30.83 -20.82
N TYR A 28 0.78 -31.04 -19.61
CA TYR A 28 0.38 -30.28 -18.43
C TYR A 28 0.69 -28.78 -18.55
N LEU A 29 1.89 -28.43 -19.03
CA LEU A 29 2.30 -27.03 -19.22
C LEU A 29 1.45 -26.32 -20.30
N VAL A 30 1.01 -27.04 -21.33
CA VAL A 30 0.14 -26.50 -22.39
C VAL A 30 -1.32 -26.39 -21.93
N SER A 31 -1.78 -27.27 -21.04
CA SER A 31 -3.13 -27.23 -20.46
C SER A 31 -3.26 -26.26 -19.28
N ALA A 32 -2.15 -25.81 -18.70
CA ALA A 32 -2.17 -24.91 -17.55
C ALA A 32 -2.78 -23.54 -17.91
N SER A 33 -3.72 -23.08 -17.08
CA SER A 33 -4.42 -21.79 -17.26
C SER A 33 -3.53 -20.57 -16.94
N THR A 34 -2.36 -20.79 -16.33
CA THR A 34 -1.37 -19.72 -16.08
C THR A 34 -0.73 -19.26 -17.39
N HIS A 35 -0.99 -18.02 -17.78
CA HIS A 35 -0.63 -17.45 -19.09
C HIS A 35 0.84 -17.61 -19.52
N GLY A 36 1.80 -17.68 -18.57
CA GLY A 36 3.22 -17.86 -18.89
C GLY A 36 3.65 -19.31 -19.18
N LEU A 37 2.93 -20.29 -18.65
CA LEU A 37 3.38 -21.69 -18.61
C LEU A 37 3.17 -22.41 -19.96
N ARG A 38 2.10 -22.04 -20.65
CA ARG A 38 1.77 -22.41 -22.04
C ARG A 38 2.78 -21.93 -23.08
N SER A 39 3.55 -20.87 -22.77
CA SER A 39 4.63 -20.35 -23.62
C SER A 39 5.91 -21.16 -23.46
N VAL A 40 6.21 -21.64 -22.25
CA VAL A 40 7.33 -22.55 -21.96
C VAL A 40 7.15 -23.88 -22.70
N GLY A 41 5.93 -24.43 -22.72
CA GLY A 41 5.62 -25.70 -23.40
C GLY A 41 5.67 -25.63 -24.94
N ARG A 42 5.58 -24.43 -25.53
CA ARG A 42 5.66 -24.20 -26.98
C ARG A 42 7.05 -23.77 -27.48
N ALA A 43 8.00 -23.52 -26.56
CA ALA A 43 9.32 -23.04 -26.92
C ALA A 43 10.19 -24.16 -27.52
N TYR A 44 10.55 -24.03 -28.80
CA TYR A 44 11.38 -25.02 -29.52
C TYR A 44 12.88 -24.93 -29.18
N SER A 45 13.38 -23.71 -28.87
CA SER A 45 14.79 -23.46 -28.55
C SER A 45 15.03 -23.44 -27.04
N ARG A 46 16.16 -24.03 -26.60
CA ARG A 46 16.58 -24.05 -25.18
C ARG A 46 16.74 -22.65 -24.59
N TYR A 47 17.23 -21.69 -25.37
CA TYR A 47 17.40 -20.30 -24.93
C TYR A 47 16.05 -19.62 -24.66
N ASN A 48 15.08 -19.82 -25.54
CA ASN A 48 13.73 -19.28 -25.37
C ASN A 48 13.04 -19.93 -24.16
N ARG A 49 13.24 -21.23 -23.93
CA ARG A 49 12.72 -21.92 -22.76
C ARG A 49 13.26 -21.31 -21.46
N ASN A 50 14.56 -21.05 -21.38
CA ASN A 50 15.17 -20.42 -20.20
C ASN A 50 14.65 -19.00 -19.97
N PHE A 51 14.48 -18.22 -21.04
CA PHE A 51 13.89 -16.88 -20.96
C PHE A 51 12.48 -16.93 -20.36
N TRP A 52 11.60 -17.80 -20.87
CA TRP A 52 10.23 -17.92 -20.35
C TRP A 52 10.17 -18.43 -18.91
N VAL A 53 11.07 -19.34 -18.52
CA VAL A 53 11.18 -19.80 -17.13
C VAL A 53 11.63 -18.66 -16.21
N PHE A 54 12.64 -17.88 -16.63
CA PHE A 54 13.11 -16.72 -15.87
C PHE A 54 12.00 -15.68 -15.69
N THR A 55 11.30 -15.32 -16.77
CA THR A 55 10.16 -14.39 -16.70
C THR A 55 9.06 -14.91 -15.77
N PHE A 56 8.74 -16.20 -15.81
CA PHE A 56 7.77 -16.80 -14.91
C PHE A 56 8.20 -16.70 -13.44
N MET A 57 9.48 -17.00 -13.16
CA MET A 57 10.04 -16.92 -11.82
C MET A 57 10.00 -15.47 -11.28
N VAL A 58 10.42 -14.49 -12.08
CA VAL A 58 10.35 -13.07 -11.72
C VAL A 58 8.91 -12.62 -11.47
N ALA A 59 7.98 -12.96 -12.36
CA ALA A 59 6.56 -12.61 -12.20
C ALA A 59 5.97 -13.22 -10.92
N SER A 60 6.30 -14.48 -10.62
CA SER A 60 5.85 -15.14 -9.38
C SER A 60 6.43 -14.48 -8.13
N GLY A 61 7.70 -14.05 -8.16
CA GLY A 61 8.34 -13.33 -7.06
C GLY A 61 7.69 -11.98 -6.79
N ILE A 62 7.42 -11.21 -7.85
CA ILE A 62 6.71 -9.92 -7.74
C ILE A 62 5.30 -10.12 -7.18
N MET A 63 4.58 -11.14 -7.67
CA MET A 63 3.25 -11.46 -7.18
C MET A 63 3.26 -11.81 -5.68
N LEU A 64 4.21 -12.66 -5.24
CA LEU A 64 4.37 -13.01 -3.83
C LEU A 64 4.70 -11.79 -2.98
N TYR A 65 5.60 -10.93 -3.45
CA TYR A 65 5.93 -9.69 -2.76
C TYR A 65 4.70 -8.80 -2.57
N PHE A 66 3.89 -8.60 -3.62
CA PHE A 66 2.65 -7.82 -3.52
C PHE A 66 1.64 -8.45 -2.56
N VAL A 67 1.47 -9.77 -2.60
CA VAL A 67 0.56 -10.48 -1.68
C VAL A 67 1.00 -10.29 -0.24
N ILE A 68 2.28 -10.49 0.07
CA ILE A 68 2.81 -10.30 1.43
C ILE A 68 2.63 -8.84 1.88
N SER A 69 2.95 -7.89 1.01
CA SER A 69 2.82 -6.47 1.30
C SER A 69 1.37 -6.09 1.59
N ALA A 70 0.41 -6.61 0.80
CA ALA A 70 -1.01 -6.40 1.02
C ALA A 70 -1.50 -7.02 2.34
N ILE A 71 -1.01 -8.22 2.69
CA ILE A 71 -1.34 -8.87 3.97
C ILE A 71 -0.82 -8.03 5.15
N LEU A 72 0.43 -7.55 5.08
CA LEU A 72 1.01 -6.71 6.12
C LEU A 72 0.24 -5.38 6.26
N GLN A 73 -0.13 -4.75 5.14
CA GLN A 73 -0.95 -3.53 5.13
C GLN A 73 -2.35 -3.77 5.71
N TYR A 74 -2.94 -4.94 5.48
CA TYR A 74 -4.22 -5.32 6.08
C TYR A 74 -4.12 -5.43 7.61
N PHE A 75 -3.10 -6.11 8.12
CA PHE A 75 -2.87 -6.25 9.57
C PHE A 75 -2.33 -4.99 10.25
N ALA A 76 -1.88 -4.00 9.49
CA ALA A 76 -1.52 -2.68 10.02
C ALA A 76 -2.75 -1.85 10.40
N TYR A 77 -3.98 -2.30 10.07
CA TYR A 77 -5.25 -1.64 10.34
C TYR A 77 -5.26 -0.12 10.03
N PRO A 78 -4.78 0.32 8.85
CA PRO A 78 -4.77 1.74 8.52
C PRO A 78 -6.22 2.25 8.37
N THR A 79 -6.58 3.27 9.14
CA THR A 79 -7.89 3.91 9.05
C THR A 79 -7.87 5.04 8.03
N GLN A 80 -8.67 4.92 6.97
CA GLN A 80 -8.87 6.01 6.00
C GLN A 80 -10.08 6.85 6.40
N THR A 81 -9.84 8.07 6.88
CA THR A 81 -10.90 9.02 7.24
C THR A 81 -11.34 9.79 6.00
N LYS A 82 -12.57 9.55 5.53
CA LYS A 82 -13.17 10.33 4.43
C LYS A 82 -13.87 11.56 5.02
N VAL A 83 -13.32 12.76 4.75
CA VAL A 83 -13.95 14.02 5.16
C VAL A 83 -14.85 14.50 4.02
N GLU A 84 -16.14 14.58 4.27
CA GLU A 84 -17.12 15.13 3.33
C GLU A 84 -17.87 16.30 3.98
N ILE A 85 -18.03 17.39 3.23
CA ILE A 85 -18.82 18.55 3.66
C ILE A 85 -20.26 18.28 3.24
N ARG A 86 -21.15 18.11 4.22
CA ARG A 86 -22.60 17.98 4.01
C ARG A 86 -23.28 19.25 4.50
N LEU A 87 -24.03 19.93 3.62
CA LEU A 87 -24.89 21.04 4.01
C LEU A 87 -26.19 20.47 4.56
N ASP A 88 -26.34 20.49 5.89
CA ASP A 88 -27.61 20.22 6.55
C ASP A 88 -28.41 21.53 6.71
N ARG A 89 -29.73 21.47 6.55
CA ARG A 89 -30.61 22.65 6.73
C ARG A 89 -30.82 22.98 8.21
N HIS A 90 -30.60 22.01 9.10
CA HIS A 90 -30.77 22.18 10.54
C HIS A 90 -29.58 21.61 11.29
N MET A 91 -28.67 22.47 11.74
CA MET A 91 -27.55 22.11 12.60
C MET A 91 -27.83 22.61 14.02
N ALA A 92 -27.58 21.78 15.03
CA ALA A 92 -27.70 22.21 16.43
C ALA A 92 -26.65 23.27 16.73
N PHE A 93 -27.06 24.40 17.31
CA PHE A 93 -26.13 25.45 17.72
C PHE A 93 -25.21 24.94 18.84
N PRO A 94 -23.87 25.08 18.73
CA PRO A 94 -22.95 24.58 19.73
C PRO A 94 -23.03 25.40 21.02
N ALA A 95 -22.70 24.78 22.16
CA ALA A 95 -22.55 25.51 23.40
C ALA A 95 -21.31 26.41 23.32
N VAL A 96 -21.53 27.73 23.29
CA VAL A 96 -20.44 28.71 23.34
C VAL A 96 -20.14 29.02 24.81
N THR A 97 -18.94 28.64 25.27
CA THR A 97 -18.47 29.01 26.61
C THR A 97 -17.54 30.22 26.50
N ILE A 98 -17.96 31.36 27.03
CA ILE A 98 -17.14 32.57 27.12
C ILE A 98 -16.46 32.58 28.48
N CYS A 99 -15.13 32.58 28.50
CA CYS A 99 -14.35 32.76 29.72
C CYS A 99 -13.61 34.10 29.69
N SER A 100 -13.43 34.69 30.87
CA SER A 100 -12.51 35.82 31.03
C SER A 100 -11.09 35.31 30.85
N GLY A 101 -10.28 35.98 30.02
CA GLY A 101 -8.87 35.65 29.82
C GLY A 101 -8.01 35.90 31.06
N ASN A 102 -8.57 36.59 32.07
CA ASN A 102 -7.92 36.74 33.35
C ASN A 102 -8.35 35.60 34.29
N PRO A 103 -7.43 34.73 34.74
CA PRO A 103 -7.74 33.65 35.68
C PRO A 103 -8.04 34.16 37.09
N TYR A 104 -7.78 35.43 37.39
CA TYR A 104 -7.93 36.00 38.72
C TYR A 104 -8.86 37.21 38.74
N ARG A 105 -9.68 37.31 39.78
CA ARG A 105 -10.52 38.46 40.07
C ARG A 105 -9.85 39.32 41.13
N TYR A 106 -9.30 40.46 40.73
CA TYR A 106 -8.52 41.38 41.58
C TYR A 106 -9.25 41.83 42.85
N ASP A 107 -10.59 41.87 42.82
CA ASP A 107 -11.47 42.20 43.92
C ASP A 107 -11.56 41.10 45.00
N THR A 108 -11.25 39.85 44.65
CA THR A 108 -11.38 38.68 45.54
C THR A 108 -10.05 38.05 45.95
N ILE A 109 -8.96 38.41 45.28
CA ILE A 109 -7.64 37.82 45.50
C ILE A 109 -6.75 38.76 46.33
N ASN A 110 -5.98 38.20 47.26
CA ASN A 110 -5.06 38.98 48.07
C ASN A 110 -3.85 39.43 47.24
N ALA A 111 -3.43 40.70 47.38
CA ALA A 111 -2.34 41.30 46.62
C ALA A 111 -1.01 40.53 46.74
N SER A 112 -0.74 39.92 47.90
CA SER A 112 0.45 39.07 48.12
C SER A 112 0.39 37.76 47.34
N LEU A 113 -0.81 37.21 47.12
CA LEU A 113 -1.04 35.98 46.36
C LEU A 113 -0.92 36.24 44.86
N VAL A 114 -1.43 37.39 44.40
CA VAL A 114 -1.32 37.85 43.01
C VAL A 114 0.14 37.97 42.58
N SER A 115 0.94 38.70 43.34
CA SER A 115 2.36 38.89 43.04
C SER A 115 3.15 37.57 43.08
N TYR A 116 2.78 36.65 43.97
CA TYR A 116 3.35 35.31 44.01
C TYR A 116 3.03 34.51 42.74
N PHE A 117 1.76 34.44 42.33
CA PHE A 117 1.37 33.73 41.11
C PHE A 117 1.92 34.36 39.84
N TYR A 118 2.01 35.69 39.75
CA TYR A 118 2.65 36.36 38.62
C TYR A 118 4.14 36.01 38.49
N ARG A 119 4.85 35.80 39.60
CA ARG A 119 6.24 35.32 39.58
C ARG A 119 6.34 33.86 39.13
N LEU A 120 5.38 33.02 39.51
CA LEU A 120 5.32 31.60 39.10
C LEU A 120 4.89 31.40 37.64
N MET A 121 4.05 32.30 37.11
CA MET A 121 3.53 32.24 35.75
C MET A 121 4.39 33.04 34.75
N SER A 122 5.47 33.68 35.21
CA SER A 122 6.42 34.37 34.35
C SER A 122 7.13 33.38 33.43
N PRO A 123 6.97 33.49 32.09
CA PRO A 123 7.62 32.60 31.13
C PRO A 123 9.11 32.93 30.93
N ASN A 124 9.73 33.69 31.84
CA ASN A 124 11.07 34.24 31.66
C ASN A 124 12.20 33.21 31.86
N ALA A 125 11.94 31.93 31.60
CA ALA A 125 12.91 30.85 31.77
C ALA A 125 12.84 29.71 30.73
N THR A 126 12.12 29.81 29.61
CA THR A 126 12.05 28.68 28.66
C THR A 126 12.10 28.98 27.16
N PHE A 127 12.10 30.23 26.69
CA PHE A 127 12.11 30.51 25.24
C PHE A 127 13.50 30.42 24.59
N ASN A 128 14.59 30.62 25.35
CA ASN A 128 15.94 30.72 24.77
C ASN A 128 16.70 29.40 24.63
N GLN A 129 16.16 28.27 25.10
CA GLN A 129 16.85 26.98 25.02
C GLN A 129 16.29 26.03 23.94
N THR A 130 15.01 26.15 23.58
CA THR A 130 14.34 25.23 22.65
C THR A 130 14.60 25.55 21.17
N ILE A 131 14.79 26.82 20.81
CA ILE A 131 14.97 27.23 19.39
C ILE A 131 16.37 26.88 18.84
N LEU A 132 17.42 26.92 19.68
CA LEU A 132 18.76 26.54 19.26
C LEU A 132 18.90 25.03 19.04
N ASN A 133 18.17 24.21 19.81
CA ASN A 133 18.18 22.76 19.66
C ASN A 133 17.31 22.27 18.48
N SER A 134 16.26 23.03 18.09
CA SER A 134 15.40 22.67 16.95
C SER A 134 16.01 23.00 15.57
N LEU A 135 17.04 23.85 15.50
CA LEU A 135 17.73 24.16 14.24
C LEU A 135 18.85 23.17 13.89
N PHE A 136 19.37 22.42 14.86
CA PHE A 136 20.44 21.44 14.66
C PHE A 136 19.95 20.05 14.20
N ILE A 137 18.71 19.68 14.52
CA ILE A 137 18.16 18.36 14.18
C ILE A 137 17.75 18.21 12.69
N PRO A 138 17.14 19.21 12.01
CA PRO A 138 16.70 19.02 10.62
C PRO A 138 17.85 19.00 9.59
N LEU A 139 19.00 19.62 9.88
CA LEU A 139 20.13 19.68 8.92
C LEU A 139 20.79 18.30 8.69
N VAL A 140 20.74 17.40 9.68
CA VAL A 140 21.40 16.07 9.59
C VAL A 140 20.49 15.00 8.99
N THR A 141 19.17 15.20 8.96
CA THR A 141 18.23 14.24 8.36
C THR A 141 18.08 14.42 6.86
N ASP A 142 18.30 15.63 6.32
CA ASP A 142 18.19 15.90 4.88
C ASP A 142 19.42 15.46 4.07
N LEU A 143 20.51 15.05 4.74
CA LEU A 143 21.74 14.58 4.08
C LEU A 143 21.78 13.06 3.87
N PHE A 144 20.78 12.33 4.36
CA PHE A 144 20.68 10.87 4.28
C PHE A 144 19.33 10.37 3.72
N SER A 145 18.67 11.16 2.86
CA SER A 145 17.55 10.68 2.03
C SER A 145 17.78 10.95 0.55
#